data_AF-A0A521U1J2-F1
#
_entry.id   AF-A0A521U1J2-F1
#
_cell.length_a   1.000
_cell.length_b   1.000
_cell.length_c   1.000
_cell.angle_alpha   90.00
_cell.angle_beta   90.00
_cell.angle_gamma   90.00
#
_symmetry.space_group_name_H-M   'P 1'
#
loop_
_entity.id
_entity.type
_entity.pdbx_description
1 polymer ?
#
loop_
_entity_poly.entity_id
_entity_poly.type
_entity_poly.pdbx_seq_one_letter_code
_entity_poly.pdbx_strand_id
1 'polypeptide(L)'
;MSPARSHAWLLSYELSMIEQATVGSATVLAQVHDTQGDERAIRARVSEAEAVLTLVHRRLHDLGRVLRGELDPWLLAAPHNAVDASAGRANHGEDVVFTPKVAAHAKRSARRPRP
;
A
#
# COMPACT_ATOMS: atom_id res chain seq x y z
N MET A 1 14.72 -7.47 26.63
CA MET A 1 13.40 -7.21 26.00
C MET A 1 13.62 -6.21 24.87
N SER A 2 13.59 -6.64 23.61
CA SER A 2 13.65 -5.69 22.49
C SER A 2 12.38 -4.83 22.49
N PRO A 3 12.48 -3.50 22.30
CA PRO A 3 11.30 -2.69 22.10
C PRO A 3 10.55 -3.24 20.88
N ALA A 4 9.26 -3.51 21.04
CA ALA A 4 8.41 -3.91 19.93
C ALA A 4 8.53 -2.82 18.86
N ARG A 5 9.18 -3.14 17.73
CA ARG A 5 9.29 -2.23 16.60
C ARG A 5 7.87 -1.97 16.13
N SER A 6 7.33 -0.81 16.48
CA SER A 6 6.08 -0.35 15.90
C SER A 6 6.39 -0.03 14.45
N HIS A 7 5.87 -0.83 13.54
CA HIS A 7 5.98 -0.60 12.12
C HIS A 7 4.87 0.38 11.72
N ALA A 8 5.21 1.35 10.89
CA ALA A 8 4.28 2.29 10.26
C ALA A 8 4.33 2.09 8.74
N TRP A 9 3.45 2.77 8.00
CA TRP A 9 3.53 2.78 6.54
C TRP A 9 3.22 4.19 5.99
N LEU A 10 3.97 4.59 4.96
CA LEU A 10 3.89 5.82 4.17
C LEU A 10 2.92 5.77 2.98
N LEU A 11 1.94 6.67 2.95
CA LEU A 11 0.98 6.80 1.85
C LEU A 11 1.68 6.99 0.50
N SER A 12 2.71 7.83 0.42
CA SER A 12 3.44 8.10 -0.81
C SER A 12 3.96 6.82 -1.47
N TYR A 13 4.56 5.90 -0.71
CA TYR A 13 5.12 4.65 -1.23
C TYR A 13 4.04 3.73 -1.80
N GLU A 14 2.85 3.72 -1.21
CA GLU A 14 1.75 2.94 -1.76
C GLU A 14 1.24 3.53 -3.07
N LEU A 15 1.06 4.84 -3.12
CA LEU A 15 0.64 5.52 -4.33
C LEU A 15 1.65 5.31 -5.46
N SER A 16 2.95 5.40 -5.17
CA SER A 16 4.00 5.10 -6.13
C SER A 16 3.96 3.66 -6.64
N MET A 17 3.67 2.68 -5.77
CA MET A 17 3.54 1.28 -6.22
C MET A 17 2.29 1.05 -7.08
N ILE A 18 1.17 1.70 -6.74
CA ILE A 18 -0.04 1.67 -7.55
C ILE A 18 0.20 2.30 -8.93
N GLU A 19 0.89 3.43 -8.97
CA GLU A 19 1.30 4.09 -10.22
C GLU A 19 2.18 3.15 -11.06
N GLN A 20 3.24 2.58 -10.47
CA GLN A 20 4.13 1.66 -11.17
C GLN A 20 3.41 0.42 -11.71
N ALA A 21 2.49 -0.17 -10.93
CA ALA A 21 1.69 -1.29 -11.39
C ALA A 21 0.78 -0.91 -12.58
N THR A 22 0.21 0.30 -12.56
CA THR A 22 -0.62 0.82 -13.65
C THR A 22 0.20 1.04 -14.92
N VAL A 23 1.39 1.65 -14.80
CA VAL A 23 2.34 1.81 -15.91
C VAL A 23 2.80 0.46 -16.46
N GLY A 24 3.06 -0.51 -15.58
CA GLY A 24 3.40 -1.88 -15.96
C GLY A 24 2.30 -2.53 -16.80
N SER A 25 1.04 -2.42 -16.37
CA SER A 25 -0.10 -2.93 -17.13
C SER A 25 -0.22 -2.28 -18.52
N ALA A 26 -0.07 -0.96 -18.61
CA ALA A 26 -0.05 -0.26 -19.90
C ALA A 26 1.09 -0.74 -20.80
N THR A 27 2.26 -1.04 -20.23
CA THR A 27 3.41 -1.59 -20.97
C THR A 27 3.11 -2.99 -21.51
N VAL A 28 2.48 -3.86 -20.71
CA VAL A 28 2.06 -5.20 -21.16
C VAL A 28 1.04 -5.11 -22.30
N LEU A 29 0.08 -4.19 -22.20
CA LEU A 29 -0.89 -3.94 -23.27
C LEU A 29 -0.23 -3.40 -24.54
N ALA A 30 0.77 -2.51 -24.43
CA ALA A 30 1.51 -2.01 -25.59
C ALA A 30 2.18 -3.16 -26.37
N GLN A 31 2.74 -4.14 -25.67
CA GLN A 31 3.35 -5.33 -26.30
C GLN A 31 2.35 -6.20 -27.08
N VAL A 32 1.05 -6.10 -26.81
CA VAL A 32 0.03 -6.80 -27.61
C VAL A 32 0.03 -6.27 -29.04
N HIS A 33 0.19 -4.95 -29.23
CA HIS A 33 0.27 -4.36 -30.56
C HIS A 33 1.50 -4.81 -31.34
N ASP A 34 2.60 -5.09 -30.64
CA ASP A 34 3.85 -5.58 -31.22
C ASP A 34 3.86 -7.09 -31.48
N THR A 35 2.90 -7.83 -30.92
CA THR A 35 2.82 -9.29 -31.05
C THR A 35 2.02 -9.67 -32.28
N GLN A 36 2.69 -10.01 -33.38
CA GLN A 36 2.03 -10.45 -34.61
C GLN A 36 1.72 -11.96 -34.61
N GLY A 37 0.49 -12.31 -34.93
CA GLY A 37 0.10 -13.66 -35.38
C GLY A 37 -0.02 -14.76 -34.32
N ASP A 38 0.43 -14.54 -33.08
CA ASP A 38 0.26 -15.49 -31.97
C ASP A 38 -0.90 -15.06 -31.05
N GLU A 39 -2.10 -15.55 -31.36
CA GLU A 39 -3.29 -15.28 -30.55
C GLU A 39 -3.16 -15.77 -29.11
N ARG A 40 -2.41 -16.84 -28.85
CA ARG A 40 -2.23 -17.37 -27.49
C ARG A 40 -1.37 -16.43 -26.68
N ALA A 41 -0.29 -15.92 -27.25
CA ALA A 41 0.54 -14.90 -26.62
C ALA A 41 -0.23 -13.58 -26.39
N ILE A 42 -1.06 -13.16 -27.35
CA ILE A 42 -1.92 -11.99 -27.21
C ILE A 42 -2.89 -12.17 -26.04
N ARG A 43 -3.64 -13.29 -25.99
CA ARG A 43 -4.58 -13.58 -24.90
C ARG A 43 -3.88 -13.61 -23.54
N ALA A 44 -2.71 -14.23 -23.45
CA ALA A 44 -1.94 -14.31 -22.22
C ALA A 44 -1.57 -12.91 -21.69
N ARG A 45 -1.07 -12.01 -22.56
CA ARG A 45 -0.72 -10.63 -22.18
C ARG A 45 -1.93 -9.81 -21.77
N VAL A 46 -3.05 -9.94 -22.49
CA VAL A 46 -4.30 -9.26 -22.10
C VAL A 46 -4.73 -9.71 -20.71
N SER A 47 -4.76 -11.02 -20.45
CA SER A 47 -5.10 -11.55 -19.14
C SER A 47 -4.13 -11.10 -18.03
N GLU A 48 -2.84 -11.00 -18.33
CA GLU A 48 -1.84 -10.46 -17.39
C GLU A 48 -2.13 -8.99 -17.04
N ALA A 49 -2.36 -8.15 -18.04
CA ALA A 49 -2.71 -6.75 -17.84
C ALA A 49 -4.01 -6.58 -17.04
N GLU A 50 -5.03 -7.38 -17.34
CA GLU A 50 -6.32 -7.41 -16.60
C GLU A 50 -6.13 -7.83 -15.14
N ALA A 51 -5.29 -8.84 -14.89
CA ALA A 51 -4.99 -9.30 -13.53
C ALA A 51 -4.30 -8.18 -12.72
N VAL A 52 -3.33 -7.49 -13.29
CA VAL A 52 -2.66 -6.34 -12.64
C VAL A 52 -3.66 -5.22 -12.36
N LEU A 53 -4.50 -4.84 -13.32
CA LEU A 53 -5.53 -3.81 -13.14
C LEU A 53 -6.55 -4.18 -12.06
N THR A 54 -6.92 -5.45 -11.98
CA THR A 54 -7.82 -5.97 -10.93
C THR A 54 -7.19 -5.80 -9.55
N LEU A 55 -5.90 -6.13 -9.41
CA LEU A 55 -5.16 -5.94 -8.16
C LEU A 55 -5.04 -4.44 -7.80
N VAL A 56 -4.71 -3.58 -8.77
CA VAL A 56 -4.65 -2.12 -8.60
C VAL A 56 -6.00 -1.58 -8.13
N HIS A 57 -7.09 -1.95 -8.80
CA HIS A 57 -8.43 -1.53 -8.43
C HIS A 57 -8.78 -1.94 -6.99
N ARG A 58 -8.52 -3.20 -6.63
CA ARG A 58 -8.77 -3.69 -5.28
C ARG A 58 -7.96 -2.93 -4.25
N ARG A 59 -6.69 -2.64 -4.56
CA ARG A 59 -5.78 -1.94 -3.67
C ARG A 59 -6.20 -0.49 -3.46
N LEU A 60 -6.60 0.22 -4.52
CA LEU A 60 -7.18 1.57 -4.45
C LEU A 60 -8.46 1.60 -3.62
N HIS A 61 -9.34 0.62 -3.81
CA HIS A 61 -10.57 0.49 -3.03
C HIS A 61 -10.27 0.35 -1.54
N ASP A 62 -9.38 -0.57 -1.17
CA ASP A 62 -9.03 -0.79 0.23
C ASP A 62 -8.27 0.42 0.82
N LEU A 63 -7.42 1.10 0.02
CA LEU A 63 -6.79 2.36 0.42
C LEU A 63 -7.84 3.44 0.72
N GLY A 64 -8.84 3.59 -0.14
CA GLY A 64 -9.96 4.51 0.10
C GLY A 64 -10.71 4.20 1.41
N ARG A 65 -10.89 2.92 1.73
CA ARG A 65 -11.48 2.50 3.02
C ARG A 65 -10.59 2.85 4.21
N VAL A 66 -9.27 2.70 4.08
CA VAL A 66 -8.32 3.14 5.13
C VAL A 66 -8.41 4.65 5.35
N LEU A 67 -8.44 5.44 4.27
CA LEU A 67 -8.56 6.90 4.34
C LEU A 67 -9.88 7.36 4.98
N ARG A 68 -10.96 6.61 4.80
CA ARG A 68 -12.26 6.85 5.49
C ARG A 68 -12.35 6.25 6.89
N GLY A 69 -11.33 5.53 7.36
CA GLY A 69 -11.31 4.86 8.66
C GLY A 69 -12.14 3.57 8.74
N GLU A 70 -12.61 3.05 7.59
CA GLU A 70 -13.44 1.85 7.44
C GLU A 70 -12.62 0.55 7.40
N LEU A 71 -11.30 0.65 7.23
CA LEU A 71 -10.35 -0.47 7.20
C LEU A 71 -9.15 -0.14 8.07
N ASP A 72 -8.62 -1.13 8.78
CA ASP A 72 -7.38 -0.96 9.53
C ASP A 72 -6.21 -0.78 8.54
N PRO A 73 -5.41 0.32 8.63
CA PRO A 73 -4.24 0.52 7.77
C PRO A 73 -3.27 -0.67 7.79
N TRP A 74 -3.23 -1.45 8.87
CA TRP A 74 -2.37 -2.61 9.00
C TRP A 74 -2.70 -3.73 8.00
N LEU A 75 -3.94 -3.80 7.53
CA LEU A 75 -4.35 -4.77 6.50
C LEU A 75 -3.76 -4.44 5.12
N LEU A 76 -3.21 -3.24 4.96
CA LEU A 76 -2.50 -2.81 3.77
C LEU A 76 -0.99 -2.64 4.02
N ALA A 77 -0.49 -2.93 5.22
CA ALA A 77 0.94 -2.92 5.48
C ALA A 77 1.62 -4.05 4.68
N ALA A 78 2.65 -3.69 3.92
CA ALA A 78 3.41 -4.58 3.07
C ALA A 78 4.89 -4.15 3.03
N PRO A 79 5.83 -5.03 2.66
CA PRO A 79 7.26 -4.72 2.73
C PRO A 79 7.67 -3.46 1.96
N HIS A 80 7.02 -3.16 0.83
CA HIS A 80 7.33 -1.99 -0.01
C HIS A 80 6.97 -0.65 0.63
N ASN A 81 6.14 -0.69 1.67
CA ASN A 81 5.51 0.50 2.23
C ASN A 81 5.74 0.61 3.75
N ALA A 82 6.25 -0.45 4.38
CA ALA A 82 6.61 -0.47 5.79
C ALA A 82 7.83 0.42 6.08
N VAL A 83 7.70 1.24 7.12
CA VAL A 83 8.76 2.06 7.70
C VAL A 83 8.83 1.86 9.21
N ASP A 84 9.98 2.12 9.80
CA ASP A 84 10.13 2.11 11.26
C ASP A 84 9.39 3.33 11.86
N ALA A 85 8.37 3.11 12.68
CA ALA A 85 7.58 4.23 13.22
C ALA A 85 8.39 5.10 14.21
N SER A 86 9.53 4.61 14.70
CA SER A 86 10.47 5.41 15.50
C SER A 86 11.31 6.37 14.65
N ALA A 87 11.61 6.00 13.41
CA ALA A 87 12.25 6.86 12.40
C ALA A 87 11.25 7.81 11.72
N GLY A 88 9.97 7.42 11.70
CA GLY A 88 8.97 8.01 10.82
C GLY A 88 8.47 9.42 11.17
N ARG A 89 8.87 10.00 12.32
CA ARG A 89 8.50 11.37 12.69
C ARG A 89 9.52 12.44 12.31
N ALA A 90 10.76 12.06 12.01
CA ALA A 90 11.85 13.02 11.81
C ALA A 90 12.26 13.20 10.34
N ASN A 91 12.03 12.22 9.46
CA ASN A 91 12.67 12.16 8.13
C ASN A 91 11.75 11.96 6.92
N HIS A 92 10.41 11.95 7.07
CA HIS A 92 9.48 11.68 5.94
C HIS A 92 8.69 12.90 5.44
N GLY A 93 9.04 14.13 5.85
CA GLY A 93 8.42 15.35 5.33
C GLY A 93 6.90 15.46 5.63
N GLU A 94 6.14 16.00 4.67
CA GLU A 94 4.67 16.19 4.70
C GLU A 94 3.87 14.88 4.42
N ASP A 95 4.52 13.72 4.39
CA ASP A 95 3.87 12.46 4.04
C ASP A 95 2.90 11.96 5.14
N VAL A 96 1.86 11.25 4.71
CA VAL A 96 0.85 10.67 5.59
C VAL A 96 1.36 9.33 6.10
N VAL A 97 1.68 9.29 7.40
CA VAL A 97 2.14 8.10 8.09
C VAL A 97 0.99 7.41 8.83
N PHE A 98 0.67 6.18 8.43
CA PHE A 98 -0.28 5.34 9.15
C PHE A 98 0.41 4.53 10.24
N THR A 99 -0.15 4.55 11.45
CA THR A 99 0.35 3.78 12.59
C THR A 99 -0.73 2.85 13.15
N PRO A 100 -0.38 1.67 13.68
CA PRO A 100 -1.34 0.73 14.26
C PRO A 100 -2.18 1.37 15.37
N LYS A 101 -3.50 1.06 15.42
CA LYS A 101 -4.42 1.57 16.45
C LYS A 101 -3.98 1.24 17.89
N VAL A 102 -3.19 0.19 18.09
CA VAL A 102 -2.67 -0.21 19.41
C VAL A 102 -1.81 0.89 20.06
N ALA A 103 -1.12 1.70 19.26
CA ALA A 103 -0.30 2.81 19.76
C ALA A 103 -1.15 3.96 20.37
N ALA A 104 -2.40 4.13 19.91
CA ALA A 104 -3.31 5.16 20.44
C ALA A 104 -3.88 4.77 21.82
N HIS A 105 -4.06 3.47 22.08
CA HIS A 105 -4.65 3.02 23.34
C HIS A 105 -3.65 3.12 24.51
N ALA A 106 -2.36 2.85 24.27
CA ALA A 106 -1.31 2.94 25.29
C ALA A 106 -1.10 4.38 25.80
N LYS A 107 -1.17 5.39 24.91
CA LYS A 107 -1.05 6.81 25.30
C LYS A 107 -2.25 7.32 26.11
N ARG A 108 -3.44 6.76 25.89
CA ARG A 108 -4.66 7.15 26.62
C ARG A 108 -4.74 6.50 28.00
N SER A 109 -4.18 5.30 28.18
CA SER A 109 -4.08 4.62 29.48
C SER A 109 -3.01 5.21 30.40
N ALA A 110 -1.95 5.79 29.85
CA ALA A 110 -0.89 6.46 30.63
C ALA A 110 -1.27 7.87 31.15
N ARG A 111 -2.39 8.43 30.68
CA ARG A 111 -2.85 9.79 31.01
C ARG A 111 -3.98 9.85 32.03
N ARG A 112 -4.48 8.71 32.52
CA ARG A 112 -5.42 8.69 33.65
C ARG A 112 -4.62 8.75 34.95
N PRO A 113 -4.71 9.81 35.76
CA PRO A 113 -4.24 9.73 37.13
C PRO A 113 -5.03 8.61 37.82
N ARG A 114 -4.32 7.69 38.48
CA ARG A 114 -4.96 6.73 39.38
C ARG A 114 -5.59 7.53 40.54
N PRO A 115 -6.82 7.19 40.96
CA PRO A 115 -7.43 7.77 42.16
C PRO A 115 -6.62 7.41 43.42
#